data_AF-A0A2M7H564-F1
#
_entry.id   AF-A0A2M7H564-F1
#
_cell.length_a   1.000
_cell.length_b   1.000
_cell.length_c   1.000
_cell.angle_alpha   90.00
_cell.angle_beta   90.00
_cell.angle_gamma   90.00
#
_symmetry.space_group_name_H-M   'P 1'
#
loop_
_entity.id
_entity.type
_entity.pdbx_description
1 polymer ?
#
loop_
_entity_poly.entity_id
_entity_poly.type
_entity_poly.pdbx_seq_one_letter_code
_entity_poly.pdbx_strand_id
1 'polypeptide(L)'
;MQLPALPGGIMSEPDPTTRPPFASFNVLSFFYSYSSQGQPWLDGLTGWKIVGEGVRMWVTAKSESQPRCRIVVFDISADAPEEAFGSHTHPGGECFLVLEGAIVDECGTTHEAGSMVMMPPGSKHHPRAIGHTIIVVAWGNGIEMVTPE
;
A
#
# COMPACT_ATOMS: atom_id res chain seq x y z
N MET A 1 -25.99 -27.90 40.38
CA MET A 1 -24.80 -28.17 39.53
C MET A 1 -24.32 -26.84 38.98
N GLN A 2 -23.12 -26.42 39.38
CA GLN A 2 -22.55 -25.12 39.02
C GLN A 2 -21.45 -25.34 37.99
N LEU A 3 -21.51 -24.63 36.86
CA LEU A 3 -20.49 -24.68 35.80
C LEU A 3 -19.16 -24.12 36.33
N PRO A 4 -18.00 -24.65 35.90
CA PRO A 4 -16.71 -24.13 36.33
C PRO A 4 -16.43 -22.78 35.68
N ALA A 5 -15.80 -21.87 36.42
CA ALA A 5 -15.31 -20.59 35.91
C ALA A 5 -14.10 -20.80 34.99
N LEU A 6 -14.08 -20.12 33.84
CA LEU A 6 -12.93 -20.07 32.95
C LEU A 6 -11.78 -19.28 33.61
N PRO A 7 -10.52 -19.72 33.47
CA PRO A 7 -9.40 -19.00 34.09
C PRO A 7 -9.23 -17.63 33.42
N GLY A 8 -9.31 -16.58 34.23
CA GLY A 8 -8.99 -15.21 33.84
C GLY A 8 -7.49 -15.06 33.63
N GLY A 9 -7.02 -15.40 32.43
CA GLY A 9 -5.73 -14.94 31.93
C GLY A 9 -5.94 -13.58 31.27
N ILE A 10 -5.35 -12.54 31.83
CA ILE A 10 -5.16 -11.29 31.09
C ILE A 10 -4.27 -11.67 29.91
N MET A 11 -4.80 -11.64 28.68
CA MET A 11 -3.95 -11.70 27.50
C MET A 11 -3.01 -10.49 27.58
N SER A 12 -1.77 -10.71 27.97
CA SER A 12 -0.72 -9.70 27.86
C SER A 12 -0.62 -9.31 26.39
N GLU A 13 -0.69 -8.02 26.09
CA GLU A 13 -0.43 -7.51 24.75
C GLU A 13 0.95 -8.00 24.29
N PRO A 14 1.08 -8.44 23.02
CA PRO A 14 2.35 -8.92 22.51
C PRO A 14 3.40 -7.80 22.59
N ASP A 15 4.62 -8.17 22.99
CA ASP A 15 5.76 -7.26 23.07
C ASP A 15 6.02 -6.62 21.69
N PRO A 16 5.97 -5.28 21.55
CA PRO A 16 6.14 -4.60 20.28
C PRO A 16 7.54 -4.76 19.67
N THR A 17 8.49 -5.37 20.39
CA THR A 17 9.85 -5.65 19.88
C THR A 17 10.01 -7.08 19.36
N THR A 18 9.01 -7.94 19.56
CA THR A 18 9.06 -9.32 19.07
C THR A 18 8.69 -9.37 17.59
N ARG A 19 9.72 -9.50 16.73
CA ARG A 19 9.56 -9.72 15.30
C ARG A 19 8.73 -11.00 15.08
N PRO A 20 7.55 -10.94 14.41
CA PRO A 20 6.78 -12.16 14.19
C PRO A 20 7.62 -13.15 13.37
N PRO A 21 7.62 -14.45 13.72
CA PRO A 21 8.40 -15.45 13.00
C PRO A 21 7.93 -15.49 11.55
N PHE A 22 8.89 -15.36 10.64
CA PHE A 22 8.69 -15.35 9.18
C PHE A 22 8.02 -16.65 8.70
N ALA A 23 6.70 -16.66 8.64
CA ALA A 23 5.95 -17.64 7.85
C ALA A 23 4.58 -17.05 7.51
N SER A 24 4.43 -16.62 6.26
CA SER A 24 3.24 -15.99 5.64
C SER A 24 2.92 -14.55 6.09
N PHE A 25 3.56 -13.58 5.44
CA PHE A 25 3.08 -12.20 5.46
C PHE A 25 1.84 -12.09 4.57
N ASN A 26 0.69 -11.80 5.18
CA ASN A 26 -0.54 -11.47 4.49
C ASN A 26 -0.89 -9.98 4.72
N VAL A 27 -1.89 -9.47 4.00
CA VAL A 27 -2.32 -8.05 4.07
C VAL A 27 -2.71 -7.63 5.49
N LEU A 28 -3.26 -8.53 6.31
CA LEU A 28 -3.63 -8.23 7.69
C LEU A 28 -2.40 -8.00 8.57
N SER A 29 -1.36 -8.83 8.39
CA SER A 29 -0.06 -8.64 9.06
C SER A 29 0.60 -7.32 8.66
N PHE A 30 0.44 -6.88 7.41
CA PHE A 30 0.93 -5.57 6.95
C PHE A 30 0.29 -4.42 7.75
N PHE A 31 -1.05 -4.35 7.80
CA PHE A 31 -1.72 -3.27 8.54
C PHE A 31 -1.46 -3.31 10.05
N TYR A 32 -1.44 -4.50 10.64
CA TYR A 32 -1.15 -4.67 12.06
C TYR A 32 0.28 -4.23 12.41
N SER A 33 1.27 -4.60 11.59
CA SER A 33 2.67 -4.24 11.82
C SER A 33 2.92 -2.74 11.58
N TYR A 34 2.27 -2.17 10.55
CA TYR A 34 2.32 -0.72 10.29
C TYR A 34 1.88 0.08 11.52
N SER A 35 0.77 -0.32 12.14
CA SER A 35 0.21 0.38 13.30
C SER A 35 1.01 0.23 14.60
N SER A 36 1.87 -0.80 14.73
CA SER A 36 2.50 -1.18 16.01
C SER A 36 3.99 -0.88 16.12
N GLN A 37 4.73 -0.84 15.01
CA GLN A 37 6.21 -0.72 15.04
C GLN A 37 6.80 0.42 14.20
N GLY A 38 5.99 1.19 13.48
CA GLY A 38 6.47 2.29 12.62
C GLY A 38 7.28 1.82 11.40
N GLN A 39 7.99 2.71 10.72
CA GLN A 39 8.73 2.47 9.46
C GLN A 39 9.78 1.31 9.41
N PRO A 40 10.55 0.97 10.47
CA PRO A 40 11.73 0.10 10.36
C PRO A 40 11.50 -1.33 9.83
N TRP A 41 10.26 -1.81 9.77
CA TRP A 41 9.96 -3.17 9.31
C TRP A 41 9.67 -3.27 7.80
N LEU A 42 9.29 -2.18 7.12
CA LEU A 42 9.02 -2.20 5.66
C LEU A 42 10.26 -2.60 4.87
N ASP A 43 11.43 -2.14 5.31
CA ASP A 43 12.73 -2.53 4.74
C ASP A 43 13.05 -4.02 4.93
N GLY A 44 12.46 -4.64 5.94
CA GLY A 44 12.61 -6.06 6.23
C GLY A 44 11.73 -6.97 5.37
N LEU A 45 10.79 -6.40 4.60
CA LEU A 45 9.94 -7.17 3.69
C LEU A 45 10.71 -7.53 2.42
N THR A 46 10.51 -8.77 1.95
CA THR A 46 11.10 -9.24 0.70
C THR A 46 10.09 -9.14 -0.45
N GLY A 47 10.59 -8.88 -1.66
CA GLY A 47 9.76 -8.81 -2.87
C GLY A 47 9.40 -7.39 -3.34
N TRP A 48 9.99 -6.35 -2.74
CA TRP A 48 9.99 -5.01 -3.31
C TRP A 48 10.61 -5.01 -4.70
N LYS A 49 9.98 -4.26 -5.61
CA LYS A 49 10.48 -3.97 -6.95
C LYS A 49 10.71 -2.47 -7.04
N ILE A 50 11.89 -2.07 -7.49
CA ILE A 50 12.13 -0.68 -7.87
C ILE A 50 11.39 -0.44 -9.20
N VAL A 51 10.48 0.53 -9.21
CA VAL A 51 9.62 0.83 -10.37
C VAL A 51 9.84 2.23 -10.91
N GLY A 52 10.59 3.06 -10.17
CA GLY A 52 11.02 4.39 -10.57
C GLY A 52 12.11 4.89 -9.63
N GLU A 53 12.68 6.05 -9.94
CA GLU A 53 13.58 6.76 -9.03
C GLU A 53 12.81 7.11 -7.75
N GLY A 54 13.33 6.70 -6.59
CA GLY A 54 12.65 6.92 -5.30
C GLY A 54 11.36 6.12 -5.08
N VAL A 55 10.98 5.22 -6.00
CA VAL A 55 9.71 4.47 -5.90
C VAL A 55 9.94 2.97 -5.91
N ARG A 56 9.49 2.32 -4.85
CA ARG A 56 9.42 0.85 -4.75
C ARG A 56 7.98 0.38 -4.60
N MET A 57 7.69 -0.78 -5.19
CA MET A 57 6.37 -1.40 -5.22
C MET A 57 6.44 -2.84 -4.74
N TRP A 58 5.50 -3.23 -3.89
CA TRP A 58 5.34 -4.60 -3.44
C TRP A 58 3.95 -5.12 -3.78
N VAL A 59 3.85 -6.32 -4.38
CA VAL A 59 2.57 -6.95 -4.70
C VAL A 59 2.11 -7.80 -3.53
N THR A 60 1.06 -7.37 -2.84
CA THR A 60 0.56 -8.01 -1.62
C THR A 60 -0.50 -9.06 -1.90
N ALA A 61 -1.31 -8.87 -2.94
CA ALA A 61 -2.32 -9.82 -3.36
C ALA A 61 -2.47 -9.86 -4.88
N LYS A 62 -2.84 -11.03 -5.38
CA LYS A 62 -3.14 -11.29 -6.78
C LYS A 62 -4.53 -11.92 -6.86
N SER A 63 -5.37 -11.41 -7.76
CA SER A 63 -6.62 -12.09 -8.06
C SER A 63 -6.34 -13.43 -8.75
N GLU A 64 -7.05 -14.47 -8.32
CA GLU A 64 -7.01 -15.81 -8.94
C GLU A 64 -7.75 -15.83 -10.28
N SER A 65 -8.86 -15.10 -10.38
CA SER A 65 -9.71 -15.05 -11.58
C SER A 65 -9.27 -14.01 -12.61
N GLN A 66 -8.52 -12.98 -12.18
CA GLN A 66 -8.13 -11.84 -13.03
C GLN A 66 -6.62 -11.60 -12.95
N PRO A 67 -5.83 -12.09 -13.92
CA PRO A 67 -4.37 -12.08 -13.86
C PRO A 67 -3.70 -10.70 -13.79
N ARG A 68 -4.40 -9.59 -14.07
CA ARG A 68 -3.88 -8.23 -13.92
C ARG A 68 -4.47 -7.47 -12.73
N CYS A 69 -5.45 -8.07 -12.03
CA CYS A 69 -6.03 -7.49 -10.82
C CYS A 69 -5.13 -7.77 -9.61
N ARG A 70 -4.77 -6.72 -8.87
CA ARG A 70 -3.72 -6.74 -7.84
C ARG A 70 -4.05 -5.80 -6.69
N ILE A 71 -3.56 -6.13 -5.50
CA ILE A 71 -3.32 -5.16 -4.44
C ILE A 71 -1.81 -4.99 -4.34
N VAL A 72 -1.35 -3.75 -4.37
CA VAL A 72 0.05 -3.36 -4.26
C VAL A 72 0.23 -2.31 -3.18
N VAL A 73 1.44 -2.22 -2.65
CA VAL A 73 1.88 -1.14 -1.78
C VAL A 73 2.98 -0.40 -2.52
N PHE A 74 2.86 0.93 -2.56
CA PHE A 74 3.97 1.78 -2.95
C PHE A 74 4.56 2.43 -1.71
N ASP A 75 5.89 2.52 -1.75
CA ASP A 75 6.70 3.29 -0.83
C ASP A 75 7.54 4.24 -1.68
N ILE A 76 7.35 5.52 -1.40
CA ILE A 76 7.82 6.64 -2.20
C ILE A 76 8.69 7.50 -1.30
N SER A 77 9.96 7.61 -1.65
CA SER A 77 10.92 8.40 -0.90
C SER A 77 10.60 9.90 -0.99
N ALA A 78 10.98 10.66 0.05
CA ALA A 78 10.72 12.09 0.10
C ALA A 78 11.45 12.91 -0.99
N ASP A 79 12.48 12.33 -1.59
CA ASP A 79 13.28 12.86 -2.68
C ASP A 79 12.90 12.27 -4.06
N ALA A 80 11.83 11.48 -4.14
CA ALA A 80 11.32 10.99 -5.41
C ALA A 80 10.94 12.17 -6.34
N PRO A 81 11.29 12.12 -7.63
CA PRO A 81 10.94 13.18 -8.58
C PRO A 81 9.42 13.29 -8.73
N GLU A 82 8.95 14.47 -9.13
CA GLU A 82 7.52 14.74 -9.29
C GLU A 82 6.85 13.77 -10.28
N GLU A 83 7.60 13.38 -11.31
CA GLU A 83 7.15 12.53 -12.40
C GLU A 83 7.41 11.03 -12.14
N ALA A 84 7.72 10.62 -10.91
CA ALA A 84 8.17 9.25 -10.62
C ALA A 84 7.19 8.13 -11.05
N PHE A 85 5.90 8.44 -11.16
CA PHE A 85 4.86 7.51 -11.64
C PHE A 85 4.63 7.54 -13.16
N GLY A 86 5.19 8.54 -13.86
CA GLY A 86 4.90 8.78 -15.27
C GLY A 86 3.40 9.00 -15.55
N SER A 87 3.06 9.28 -16.80
CA SER A 87 1.65 9.25 -17.23
C SER A 87 1.26 7.83 -17.59
N HIS A 88 0.16 7.34 -17.01
CA HIS A 88 -0.36 6.00 -17.28
C HIS A 88 -1.88 5.99 -17.20
N THR A 89 -2.47 4.89 -17.68
CA THR A 89 -3.90 4.64 -17.67
C THR A 89 -4.23 3.39 -16.86
N HIS A 90 -5.44 3.35 -16.30
CA HIS A 90 -5.96 2.23 -15.51
C HIS A 90 -7.14 1.56 -16.24
N PRO A 91 -6.93 0.53 -17.07
CA PRO A 91 -8.00 -0.09 -17.85
C PRO A 91 -9.12 -0.70 -17.01
N GLY A 92 -8.83 -1.07 -15.76
CA GLY A 92 -9.78 -1.64 -14.80
C GLY A 92 -10.14 -0.72 -13.64
N GLY A 93 -9.70 0.54 -13.69
CA GLY A 93 -9.82 1.48 -12.59
C GLY A 93 -8.80 1.23 -11.48
N GLU A 94 -8.77 2.17 -10.54
CA GLU A 94 -7.86 2.17 -9.40
C GLU A 94 -8.62 2.62 -8.15
N CYS A 95 -8.32 2.00 -7.02
CA CYS A 95 -8.66 2.52 -5.71
C CYS A 95 -7.38 2.60 -4.89
N PHE A 96 -7.05 3.77 -4.36
CA PHE A 96 -5.90 3.92 -3.48
C PHE A 96 -6.30 4.49 -2.12
N LEU A 97 -5.55 4.09 -1.10
CA LEU A 97 -5.62 4.59 0.27
C LEU A 97 -4.25 5.13 0.66
N VAL A 98 -4.22 6.38 1.12
CA VAL A 98 -2.99 7.01 1.63
C VAL A 98 -2.79 6.60 3.09
N LEU A 99 -1.67 5.96 3.40
CA LEU A 99 -1.31 5.55 4.76
C LEU A 99 -0.38 6.56 5.43
N GLU A 100 0.55 7.12 4.66
CA GLU A 100 1.54 8.10 5.11
C GLU A 100 1.77 9.13 4.01
N GLY A 101 2.12 10.36 4.40
CA GLY A 101 2.36 11.45 3.44
C GLY A 101 1.07 11.90 2.75
N ALA A 102 1.20 12.35 1.50
CA ALA A 102 0.07 12.77 0.69
C ALA A 102 0.31 12.53 -0.81
N ILE A 103 -0.77 12.40 -1.56
CA ILE A 103 -0.77 12.34 -3.03
C ILE A 103 -1.49 13.57 -3.58
N VAL A 104 -0.87 14.25 -4.55
CA VAL A 104 -1.51 15.32 -5.33
C VAL A 104 -1.92 14.76 -6.69
N ASP A 105 -3.19 14.92 -7.04
CA ASP A 105 -3.71 14.51 -8.34
C ASP A 105 -3.45 15.54 -9.45
N GLU A 106 -3.78 15.19 -10.68
CA GLU A 106 -3.59 16.03 -11.86
C GLU A 106 -4.40 17.34 -11.84
N CYS A 107 -5.42 17.44 -10.99
CA CYS A 107 -6.19 18.67 -10.80
C CYS A 107 -5.59 19.56 -9.70
N GLY A 108 -4.52 19.11 -9.02
CA GLY A 108 -3.89 19.80 -7.92
C GLY A 108 -4.57 19.55 -6.56
N THR A 109 -5.47 18.58 -6.45
CA THR A 109 -6.10 18.23 -5.17
C THR A 109 -5.13 17.39 -4.35
N THR A 110 -4.93 17.76 -3.08
CA THR A 110 -4.10 17.00 -2.15
C THR A 110 -4.95 16.01 -1.35
N HIS A 111 -4.54 14.75 -1.39
CA HIS A 111 -5.12 13.62 -0.67
C HIS A 111 -4.14 13.20 0.43
N GLU A 112 -4.39 13.65 1.66
CA GLU A 112 -3.56 13.39 2.85
C GLU A 112 -3.77 11.95 3.39
N ALA A 113 -2.92 11.51 4.31
CA ALA A 113 -3.09 10.23 5.03
C ALA A 113 -4.52 10.04 5.56
N GLY A 114 -5.09 8.85 5.31
CA GLY A 114 -6.48 8.51 5.57
C GLY A 114 -7.43 8.75 4.39
N SER A 115 -6.98 9.43 3.33
CA SER A 115 -7.78 9.63 2.12
C SER A 115 -7.88 8.34 1.31
N MET A 116 -9.11 8.02 0.86
CA MET A 116 -9.38 6.94 -0.10
C MET A 116 -9.94 7.54 -1.38
N VAL A 117 -9.29 7.24 -2.51
CA VAL A 117 -9.67 7.76 -3.83
C VAL A 117 -10.00 6.60 -4.74
N MET A 118 -11.12 6.70 -5.46
CA MET A 118 -11.56 5.72 -6.44
C MET A 118 -11.65 6.36 -7.82
N MET A 119 -10.99 5.74 -8.79
CA MET A 119 -10.98 6.17 -10.18
C MET A 119 -11.63 5.12 -11.08
N PRO A 120 -12.51 5.54 -12.00
CA PRO A 120 -13.20 4.62 -12.88
C PRO A 120 -12.24 3.97 -13.90
N PRO A 121 -12.65 2.84 -14.50
CA PRO A 121 -11.95 2.26 -15.64
C PRO A 121 -11.70 3.26 -16.77
N GLY A 122 -10.48 3.23 -17.33
CA GLY A 122 -10.05 4.15 -18.39
C GLY A 122 -9.54 5.50 -17.90
N SER A 123 -9.48 5.73 -16.58
CA SER A 123 -8.83 6.89 -16.00
C SER A 123 -7.35 6.98 -16.43
N LYS A 124 -6.89 8.21 -16.64
CA LYS A 124 -5.51 8.57 -16.92
C LYS A 124 -5.12 9.60 -15.88
N HIS A 125 -4.00 9.39 -15.20
CA HIS A 125 -3.52 10.37 -14.23
C HIS A 125 -2.00 10.41 -14.15
N HIS A 126 -1.52 11.42 -13.43
CA HIS A 126 -0.11 11.66 -13.17
C HIS A 126 0.05 12.10 -11.71
N PRO A 127 0.01 11.15 -10.76
CA PRO A 127 0.03 11.47 -9.35
C PRO A 127 1.44 11.86 -8.90
N ARG A 128 1.50 12.77 -7.93
CA ARG A 128 2.75 13.20 -7.29
C ARG A 128 2.68 13.01 -5.79
N ALA A 129 3.74 12.45 -5.20
CA ALA A 129 3.86 12.31 -3.75
C ALA A 129 4.39 13.57 -3.08
N ILE A 130 3.94 13.84 -1.85
CA ILE A 130 4.45 14.92 -0.99
C ILE A 130 5.17 14.32 0.20
N GLY A 131 6.49 14.50 0.24
CA GLY A 131 7.34 13.89 1.26
C GLY A 131 7.34 12.37 1.17
N HIS A 132 7.80 11.71 2.23
CA HIS A 132 7.76 10.25 2.30
C HIS A 132 6.31 9.78 2.33
N THR A 133 5.92 8.96 1.36
CA THR A 133 4.52 8.62 1.11
C THR A 133 4.35 7.13 0.95
N ILE A 134 3.35 6.57 1.63
CA ILE A 134 2.96 5.16 1.51
C ILE A 134 1.51 5.10 1.11
N ILE A 135 1.24 4.35 0.04
CA ILE A 135 -0.12 4.10 -0.43
C ILE A 135 -0.36 2.61 -0.64
N VAL A 136 -1.59 2.19 -0.35
CA VAL A 136 -2.11 0.87 -0.75
C VAL A 136 -3.00 1.09 -1.96
N VAL A 137 -2.79 0.30 -2.99
CA VAL A 137 -3.45 0.47 -4.28
C VAL A 137 -4.07 -0.84 -4.71
N ALA A 138 -5.34 -0.79 -5.12
CA ALA A 138 -6.07 -1.87 -5.74
C ALA A 138 -6.32 -1.54 -7.22
N TRP A 139 -5.76 -2.36 -8.12
CA TRP A 139 -5.97 -2.24 -9.55
C TRP A 139 -6.94 -3.30 -10.05
N GLY A 140 -7.93 -2.89 -10.84
CA GLY A 140 -8.82 -3.83 -11.51
C GLY A 140 -8.16 -4.57 -12.68
N ASN A 141 -7.25 -3.91 -13.40
CA ASN A 141 -6.59 -4.49 -14.58
C ASN A 141 -5.14 -3.97 -14.79
N GLY A 142 -4.44 -3.66 -13.70
CA GLY A 142 -3.11 -3.05 -13.73
C GLY A 142 -3.06 -1.71 -14.46
N ILE A 143 -1.87 -1.34 -14.95
CA ILE A 143 -1.62 -0.07 -15.64
C ILE A 143 -1.22 -0.29 -17.11
N GLU A 144 -1.40 0.74 -17.94
CA GLU A 144 -0.84 0.85 -19.29
C GLU A 144 -0.15 2.20 -19.43
N MET A 145 1.16 2.19 -19.74
CA MET A 145 1.96 3.41 -19.88
C MET A 145 1.52 4.21 -21.10
N VAL A 146 1.44 5.53 -20.94
CA VAL A 146 1.21 6.42 -22.07
C VAL A 146 2.56 6.77 -22.70
N THR A 147 2.79 6.34 -23.94
CA THR A 147 3.94 6.82 -24.73
C THR A 147 3.77 8.29 -25.06
N PRO A 148 4.81 9.14 -24.88
CA PRO A 148 4.82 10.47 -25.44
C PRO A 148 4.67 10.40 -26.97
N GLU A 149 3.84 11.26 -27.55
CA GLU A 149 3.77 11.49 -29.00
C GLU A 149 5.04 12.19 -29.53
#